data_AF-A0A6N2BZ77-F1
#
_entry.id   AF-A0A6N2BZ77-F1
#
_cell.length_a   1.000
_cell.length_b   1.000
_cell.length_c   1.000
_cell.angle_alpha   90.00
_cell.angle_beta   90.00
_cell.angle_gamma   90.00
#
_symmetry.space_group_name_H-M   'P 1'
#
loop_
_entity.id
_entity.type
_entity.pdbx_description
1 polymer ?
#
loop_
_entity_poly.entity_id
_entity_poly.type
_entity_poly.pdbx_seq_one_letter_code
_entity_poly.pdbx_strand_id
1 'polypeptide(L)'
;MGTAKAPILLSSRFCNIGPQFIAPKSGARRAFPSRPLTQMETGGLDSDGRTFKNAEEMWREEVGDGDPQKKFQWYNKGINYWQGVEATVDGVLGGYGHVNTPDIKASEDFLNTILAERFPDAGRGRHLVTLDCGSGIGRITKNLLIRYFNEVDLLEPVSHFLESARVNLAPENLMVSELHKAANFYCVPLQEFTPDAERYDVIWVQWCIGHLADDDFIAFFKRAKVK
;
A
#
# COMPACT_ATOMS: atom_id res chain seq x y z
N MET A 1 2.85 -4.71 30.44
CA MET A 1 2.56 -5.87 29.58
C MET A 1 1.17 -5.67 29.00
N GLY A 2 1.13 -5.27 27.74
CA GLY A 2 -0.07 -4.92 27.00
C GLY A 2 0.39 -4.45 25.63
N THR A 3 0.57 -5.38 24.70
CA THR A 3 0.96 -5.08 23.33
C THR A 3 -0.26 -4.50 22.63
N ALA A 4 -0.32 -3.18 22.52
CA ALA A 4 -1.28 -2.51 21.65
C ALA A 4 -1.00 -2.97 20.21
N LYS A 5 -1.78 -3.93 19.72
CA LYS A 5 -1.83 -4.22 18.28
C LYS A 5 -2.61 -3.07 17.65
N ALA A 6 -2.04 -2.42 16.64
CA ALA A 6 -2.85 -1.59 15.76
C ALA A 6 -4.03 -2.46 15.25
N PRO A 7 -5.27 -1.95 15.25
CA PRO A 7 -6.43 -2.71 14.80
C PRO A 7 -6.35 -2.84 13.29
N ILE A 8 -5.54 -3.77 12.80
CA ILE A 8 -5.64 -4.26 11.44
C ILE A 8 -6.70 -5.36 11.50
N LEU A 9 -7.90 -5.03 11.05
CA LEU A 9 -8.99 -5.97 10.76
C LEU A 9 -8.54 -6.91 9.61
N LEU A 10 -7.61 -7.83 9.89
CA LEU A 10 -7.38 -9.00 9.06
C LEU A 10 -8.55 -9.96 9.31
N SER A 11 -9.62 -9.81 8.53
CA SER A 11 -10.62 -10.87 8.39
C SER A 11 -9.90 -12.13 7.89
N SER A 12 -9.83 -13.13 8.76
CA SER A 12 -9.16 -14.41 8.58
C SER A 12 -9.94 -15.38 7.67
N ARG A 13 -10.33 -14.93 6.47
CA ARG A 13 -10.91 -15.80 5.43
C ARG A 13 -10.48 -15.40 4.03
N PHE A 14 -9.23 -15.69 3.68
CA PHE A 14 -8.85 -15.90 2.29
C PHE A 14 -8.25 -17.30 2.15
N CYS A 15 -9.13 -18.27 1.90
CA CYS A 15 -8.75 -19.56 1.33
C CYS A 15 -9.83 -20.04 0.35
N ASN A 16 -9.36 -20.38 -0.84
CA ASN A 16 -9.97 -21.21 -1.88
C ASN A 16 -11.10 -20.63 -2.73
N ILE A 17 -10.72 -19.94 -3.81
CA ILE A 17 -11.35 -20.15 -5.12
C ILE A 17 -10.24 -20.14 -6.19
N GLY A 18 -9.99 -21.29 -6.82
CA GLY A 18 -9.05 -21.44 -7.94
C GLY A 18 -9.59 -20.82 -9.24
N PRO A 19 -8.73 -20.63 -10.27
CA PRO A 19 -9.10 -19.86 -11.45
C PRO A 19 -9.86 -20.71 -12.47
N GLN A 20 -11.08 -20.29 -12.82
CA GLN A 20 -11.66 -20.56 -14.14
C GLN A 20 -12.08 -19.23 -14.75
N PHE A 21 -11.24 -18.70 -15.62
CA PHE A 21 -11.56 -17.54 -16.45
C PHE A 21 -11.77 -18.01 -17.89
N ILE A 22 -13.00 -17.89 -18.37
CA ILE A 22 -13.35 -17.96 -19.79
C ILE A 22 -13.68 -16.53 -20.22
N ALA A 23 -12.90 -15.98 -21.16
CA ALA A 23 -13.10 -14.64 -21.69
C ALA A 23 -14.32 -14.58 -22.64
N PRO A 24 -15.23 -13.60 -22.52
CA PRO A 24 -16.22 -13.33 -23.55
C PRO A 24 -15.66 -12.35 -24.60
N LYS A 25 -16.01 -12.60 -25.87
CA LYS A 25 -15.67 -11.77 -27.04
C LYS A 25 -16.41 -10.42 -27.03
N SER A 26 -15.79 -9.46 -27.70
CA SER A 26 -16.18 -8.05 -27.81
C SER A 26 -17.55 -7.79 -28.45
N GLY A 27 -18.24 -6.75 -27.97
CA GLY A 27 -19.38 -6.15 -28.67
C GLY A 27 -20.38 -5.41 -27.77
N ALA A 28 -20.59 -4.12 -28.06
CA ALA A 28 -21.59 -3.18 -27.52
C ALA A 28 -21.31 -2.53 -26.15
N ARG A 29 -21.10 -1.20 -26.17
CA ARG A 29 -21.17 -0.32 -25.00
C ARG A 29 -22.60 -0.34 -24.45
N ARG A 30 -22.83 -1.10 -23.38
CA ARG A 30 -24.02 -0.91 -22.53
C ARG A 30 -23.72 0.18 -21.51
N ALA A 31 -24.58 1.18 -21.44
CA ALA A 31 -24.61 2.11 -20.33
C ALA A 31 -24.86 1.29 -19.05
N PHE A 32 -23.92 1.36 -18.11
CA PHE A 32 -24.11 0.78 -16.79
C PHE A 32 -25.14 1.63 -16.05
N PRO A 33 -26.27 1.06 -15.59
CA PRO A 33 -27.15 1.79 -14.69
C PRO A 33 -26.35 2.08 -13.41
N SER A 34 -26.43 3.32 -12.93
CA SER A 34 -25.85 3.74 -11.66
C SER A 34 -26.50 2.95 -10.54
N ARG A 35 -25.89 1.81 -10.19
CA ARG A 35 -26.20 1.09 -8.97
C ARG A 35 -25.86 2.02 -7.80
N PRO A 36 -26.75 2.21 -6.82
CA PRO A 36 -26.36 2.89 -5.59
C PRO A 36 -25.11 2.17 -5.05
N LEU A 37 -24.11 2.94 -4.63
CA LEU A 37 -22.96 2.42 -3.89
C LEU A 37 -23.55 1.55 -2.77
N THR A 38 -23.41 0.23 -2.89
CA THR A 38 -23.88 -0.68 -1.86
C THR A 38 -23.02 -0.38 -0.65
N GLN A 39 -23.59 0.27 0.37
CA GLN A 39 -22.96 0.39 1.67
C GLN A 39 -22.52 -1.01 2.10
N MET A 40 -21.35 -1.12 2.71
CA MET A 40 -20.90 -2.38 3.28
C MET A 40 -21.81 -2.69 4.48
N GLU A 41 -22.92 -3.40 4.22
CA GLU A 41 -23.93 -3.78 5.23
C GLU A 41 -23.47 -4.91 6.16
N THR A 42 -22.21 -5.36 6.01
CA THR A 42 -21.66 -6.45 6.81
C THR A 42 -21.02 -5.90 8.08
N GLY A 43 -21.42 -6.43 9.22
CA GLY A 43 -20.82 -6.10 10.52
C GLY A 43 -19.40 -6.64 10.71
N GLY A 44 -18.72 -6.12 11.71
CA GLY A 44 -17.35 -6.48 12.08
C GLY A 44 -17.08 -6.31 13.57
N LEU A 45 -15.85 -6.62 14.01
CA LEU A 45 -15.41 -6.39 15.38
C LEU A 45 -13.98 -5.85 15.44
N ASP A 46 -13.67 -5.03 16.43
CA ASP A 46 -12.29 -4.60 16.70
C ASP A 46 -11.49 -5.67 17.48
N SER A 47 -10.22 -5.37 17.78
CA SER A 47 -9.35 -6.25 18.55
C SER A 47 -9.75 -6.44 20.01
N ASP A 48 -10.57 -5.53 20.56
CA ASP A 48 -11.10 -5.60 21.93
C ASP A 48 -12.45 -6.34 21.99
N GLY A 49 -12.94 -6.81 20.84
CA GLY A 49 -14.19 -7.55 20.70
C GLY A 49 -15.44 -6.66 20.61
N ARG A 50 -15.28 -5.34 20.47
CA ARG A 50 -16.42 -4.43 20.24
C ARG A 50 -16.99 -4.70 18.86
N THR A 51 -18.30 -4.92 18.80
CA THR A 51 -18.99 -5.23 17.55
C THR A 51 -19.58 -3.96 16.91
N PHE A 52 -19.54 -3.91 15.58
CA PHE A 52 -20.17 -2.87 14.76
C PHE A 52 -21.09 -3.53 13.74
N LYS A 53 -22.26 -2.93 13.50
CA LYS A 53 -23.28 -3.41 12.55
C LYS A 53 -22.83 -3.27 11.11
N ASN A 54 -22.06 -2.24 10.80
CA ASN A 54 -21.51 -1.95 9.48
C ASN A 54 -20.29 -1.02 9.60
N ALA A 55 -19.63 -0.76 8.47
CA ALA A 55 -18.46 0.13 8.44
C ALA A 55 -18.80 1.58 8.82
N GLU A 56 -20.01 2.06 8.50
CA GLU A 56 -20.42 3.43 8.81
C GLU A 56 -20.50 3.68 10.33
N GLU A 57 -21.09 2.74 11.08
CA GLU A 57 -21.11 2.80 12.55
C GLU A 57 -19.70 2.78 13.14
N MET A 58 -18.80 1.97 12.59
CA MET A 58 -17.41 1.91 13.03
C MET A 58 -16.69 3.24 12.80
N TRP A 59 -16.79 3.81 11.60
CA TRP A 59 -16.13 5.08 11.28
C TRP A 59 -16.70 6.26 12.06
N ARG A 60 -18.01 6.33 12.26
CA ARG A 60 -18.64 7.34 13.13
C ARG A 60 -18.07 7.32 14.55
N GLU A 61 -17.77 6.14 15.06
CA GLU A 61 -17.15 5.98 16.38
C GLU A 61 -15.67 6.38 16.38
N GLU A 62 -14.88 5.78 15.47
CA GLU A 62 -13.41 5.88 15.44
C GLU A 62 -12.89 7.21 14.87
N VAL A 63 -13.41 7.66 13.72
CA VAL A 63 -12.94 8.88 13.04
C VAL A 63 -13.91 10.05 13.18
N GLY A 64 -15.12 9.80 13.66
CA GLY A 64 -16.17 10.81 13.79
C GLY A 64 -16.80 11.17 12.44
N ASP A 65 -18.08 11.56 12.46
CA ASP A 65 -18.81 12.04 11.27
C ASP A 65 -18.31 13.44 10.85
N GLY A 66 -17.08 13.52 10.35
CA GLY A 66 -16.43 14.78 9.96
C GLY A 66 -15.74 15.51 11.10
N ASP A 67 -15.48 14.86 12.24
CA ASP A 67 -14.73 15.44 13.37
C ASP A 67 -13.21 15.41 13.08
N PRO A 68 -12.57 16.56 12.84
CA PRO A 68 -11.14 16.59 12.51
C PRO A 68 -10.26 16.09 13.67
N GLN A 69 -10.71 16.24 14.91
CA GLN A 69 -9.94 15.84 16.09
C GLN A 69 -9.92 14.33 16.26
N LYS A 70 -11.06 13.65 16.08
CA LYS A 70 -11.12 12.17 16.11
C LYS A 70 -10.33 11.56 14.95
N LYS A 71 -10.50 12.10 13.74
CA LYS A 71 -9.72 11.65 12.57
C LYS A 71 -8.21 11.83 12.78
N PHE A 72 -7.79 12.95 13.36
CA PHE A 72 -6.40 13.18 13.76
C PHE A 72 -5.91 12.18 14.82
N GLN A 73 -6.74 11.84 15.81
CA GLN A 73 -6.41 10.84 16.83
C GLN A 73 -6.24 9.44 16.23
N TRP A 74 -7.13 9.02 15.32
CA TRP A 74 -7.02 7.75 14.59
C TRP A 74 -5.65 7.62 13.91
N TYR A 75 -5.29 8.62 13.10
CA TYR A 75 -4.02 8.59 12.37
C TYR A 75 -2.80 8.65 13.29
N ASN A 76 -2.81 9.52 14.30
CA ASN A 76 -1.71 9.59 15.25
C ASN A 76 -1.52 8.31 16.05
N LYS A 77 -2.60 7.59 16.39
CA LYS A 77 -2.49 6.29 17.05
C LYS A 77 -1.73 5.30 16.16
N GLY A 78 -2.02 5.29 14.86
CA GLY A 78 -1.29 4.49 13.87
C GLY A 78 0.18 4.88 13.76
N ILE A 79 0.48 6.17 13.61
CA ILE A 79 1.87 6.66 13.53
C ILE A 79 2.65 6.36 14.81
N ASN A 80 2.06 6.63 15.99
CA ASN A 80 2.71 6.38 17.28
C ASN A 80 3.02 4.89 17.50
N TYR A 81 2.16 3.99 17.03
CA TYR A 81 2.46 2.56 17.05
C TYR A 81 3.74 2.27 16.25
N TRP A 82 3.80 2.72 15.00
CA TRP A 82 4.96 2.46 14.13
C TRP A 82 6.23 3.19 14.56
N GLN A 83 6.13 4.35 15.23
CA GLN A 83 7.28 5.01 15.86
C GLN A 83 7.96 4.15 16.94
N GLY A 84 7.21 3.23 17.57
CA GLY A 84 7.75 2.29 18.55
C GLY A 84 8.23 0.96 17.98
N VAL A 85 8.09 0.73 16.66
CA VAL A 85 8.50 -0.50 15.99
C VAL A 85 9.94 -0.37 15.52
N GLU A 86 10.73 -1.43 15.66
CA GLU A 86 12.12 -1.43 15.21
C GLU A 86 12.22 -1.34 13.67
N ALA A 87 13.17 -0.55 13.16
CA ALA A 87 13.42 -0.35 11.73
C ALA A 87 14.15 -1.54 11.07
N THR A 88 13.56 -2.74 11.17
CA THR A 88 14.08 -3.99 10.61
C THR A 88 13.02 -4.66 9.73
N VAL A 89 13.44 -5.65 8.93
CA VAL A 89 12.51 -6.47 8.13
C VAL A 89 11.49 -7.18 9.03
N ASP A 90 11.90 -7.67 10.19
CA ASP A 90 10.99 -8.33 11.12
C ASP A 90 10.02 -7.34 11.76
N GLY A 91 10.49 -6.14 12.12
CA GLY A 91 9.66 -5.06 12.67
C GLY A 91 8.55 -4.63 11.71
N VAL A 92 8.88 -4.30 10.46
CA VAL A 92 7.87 -3.89 9.44
C VAL A 92 6.95 -5.04 9.01
N LEU A 93 7.31 -6.29 9.34
CA LEU A 93 6.48 -7.48 9.13
C LEU A 93 5.76 -7.94 10.41
N GLY A 94 5.82 -7.17 11.50
CA GLY A 94 5.14 -7.49 12.76
C GLY A 94 5.58 -8.81 13.39
N GLY A 95 6.86 -9.19 13.26
CA GLY A 95 7.41 -10.45 13.76
C GLY A 95 7.36 -11.62 12.77
N TYR A 96 6.94 -11.36 11.53
CA TYR A 96 6.86 -12.37 10.47
C TYR A 96 7.99 -12.25 9.45
N GLY A 97 9.22 -11.91 9.87
CA GLY A 97 10.38 -11.76 8.98
C GLY A 97 10.60 -12.93 8.00
N HIS A 98 10.25 -14.14 8.42
CA HIS A 98 10.32 -15.37 7.62
C HIS A 98 9.43 -15.38 6.37
N VAL A 99 8.38 -14.55 6.31
CA VAL A 99 7.51 -14.45 5.12
C VAL A 99 8.06 -13.50 4.05
N ASN A 100 9.17 -12.78 4.32
CA ASN A 100 9.72 -11.82 3.37
C ASN A 100 10.04 -12.45 2.00
N THR A 101 10.76 -13.57 1.97
CA THR A 101 11.13 -14.24 0.71
C THR A 101 9.92 -14.71 -0.11
N PRO A 102 8.95 -15.46 0.45
CA PRO A 102 7.78 -15.87 -0.33
C PRO A 102 6.91 -14.67 -0.76
N ASP A 103 6.78 -13.62 0.06
CA ASP A 103 6.08 -12.38 -0.29
C ASP A 103 6.70 -11.69 -1.51
N ILE A 104 8.02 -11.49 -1.51
CA ILE A 104 8.76 -10.89 -2.62
C ILE A 104 8.62 -11.73 -3.89
N LYS A 105 8.76 -13.05 -3.79
CA LYS A 105 8.67 -13.95 -4.95
C LYS A 105 7.29 -13.88 -5.61
N ALA A 106 6.22 -13.99 -4.83
CA ALA A 106 4.87 -13.91 -5.38
C ALA A 106 4.57 -12.53 -5.99
N SER A 107 5.09 -11.47 -5.36
CA SER A 107 4.96 -10.10 -5.86
C SER A 107 5.73 -9.90 -7.18
N GLU A 108 6.90 -10.51 -7.32
CA GLU A 108 7.70 -10.50 -8.56
C GLU A 108 6.98 -11.20 -9.71
N ASP A 109 6.41 -12.39 -9.46
CA ASP A 109 5.62 -13.12 -10.47
C ASP A 109 4.41 -12.28 -10.94
N PHE A 110 3.72 -11.62 -10.02
CA PHE A 110 2.61 -10.73 -10.33
C PHE A 110 3.06 -9.48 -11.11
N LEU A 111 4.12 -8.80 -10.65
CA LEU A 111 4.66 -7.62 -11.31
C LEU A 111 5.12 -7.94 -12.73
N ASN A 112 5.81 -9.05 -12.96
CA ASN A 112 6.24 -9.47 -14.29
C ASN A 112 5.07 -9.66 -15.26
N THR A 113 3.92 -10.15 -14.77
CA THR A 113 2.70 -10.25 -15.58
C THR A 113 2.20 -8.87 -16.02
N ILE A 114 2.16 -7.90 -15.09
CA ILE A 114 1.76 -6.52 -15.40
C ILE A 114 2.75 -5.85 -16.35
N LEU A 115 4.06 -6.02 -16.12
CA LEU A 115 5.10 -5.47 -16.97
C LEU A 115 5.01 -6.01 -18.40
N ALA A 116 4.83 -7.32 -18.57
CA ALA A 116 4.67 -7.92 -19.90
C ALA A 116 3.42 -7.40 -20.63
N GLU A 117 2.30 -7.19 -19.92
CA GLU A 117 1.05 -6.74 -20.54
C GLU A 117 0.98 -5.23 -20.82
N ARG A 118 1.50 -4.40 -19.92
CA ARG A 118 1.34 -2.93 -19.98
C ARG A 118 2.58 -2.22 -20.48
N PHE A 119 3.74 -2.86 -20.37
CA PHE A 119 5.03 -2.30 -20.72
C PHE A 119 5.84 -3.30 -21.55
N PRO A 120 5.35 -3.74 -22.74
CA PRO A 120 6.03 -4.74 -23.56
C PRO A 120 7.42 -4.27 -24.07
N ASP A 121 7.66 -2.95 -24.04
CA ASP A 121 8.96 -2.35 -24.34
C ASP A 121 9.80 -2.02 -23.09
N ALA A 122 9.39 -2.51 -21.91
CA ALA A 122 10.22 -2.44 -20.70
C ALA A 122 11.58 -3.11 -20.97
N GLY A 123 12.66 -2.39 -20.69
CA GLY A 123 14.03 -2.83 -21.02
C GLY A 123 14.53 -2.43 -22.43
N ARG A 124 13.72 -1.78 -23.27
CA ARG A 124 14.16 -1.17 -24.56
C ARG A 124 14.48 0.33 -24.44
N GLY A 125 14.95 0.76 -23.27
CA GLY A 125 15.30 2.16 -23.00
C GLY A 125 14.13 3.06 -22.60
N ARG A 126 12.92 2.51 -22.37
CA ARG A 126 11.85 3.26 -21.69
C ARG A 126 12.22 3.46 -20.23
N HIS A 127 12.21 4.71 -19.79
CA HIS A 127 12.39 5.09 -18.39
C HIS A 127 11.10 4.83 -17.62
N LEU A 128 11.16 3.97 -16.60
CA LEU A 128 10.02 3.61 -15.77
C LEU A 128 10.18 4.14 -14.34
N VAL A 129 9.11 4.67 -13.78
CA VAL A 129 9.08 5.25 -12.43
C VAL A 129 7.97 4.61 -11.60
N THR A 130 8.27 4.29 -10.35
CA THR A 130 7.27 3.73 -9.41
C THR A 130 7.27 4.46 -8.07
N LEU A 131 6.12 4.45 -7.40
CA LEU A 131 5.95 4.91 -6.01
C LEU A 131 5.76 3.71 -5.08
N ASP A 132 6.56 3.60 -4.03
CA ASP A 132 6.40 2.63 -2.93
C ASP A 132 5.65 3.32 -1.77
N CYS A 133 4.37 2.98 -1.59
CA CYS A 133 3.48 3.61 -0.62
C CYS A 133 3.48 2.87 0.72
N GLY A 134 3.69 3.61 1.82
CA GLY A 134 3.91 3.00 3.13
C GLY A 134 5.18 2.15 3.10
N SER A 135 6.25 2.72 2.52
CA SER A 135 7.45 1.95 2.14
C SER A 135 8.21 1.39 3.34
N GLY A 136 7.95 1.88 4.55
CA GLY A 136 8.71 1.57 5.75
C GLY A 136 10.19 1.78 5.50
N ILE A 137 10.99 0.76 5.81
CA ILE A 137 12.45 0.76 5.63
C ILE A 137 12.92 0.50 4.19
N GLY A 138 12.01 0.58 3.20
CA GLY A 138 12.29 0.30 1.79
C GLY A 138 12.43 -1.20 1.48
N ARG A 139 11.76 -2.07 2.24
CA ARG A 139 11.84 -3.53 2.08
C ARG A 139 11.44 -3.97 0.67
N ILE A 140 10.31 -3.47 0.17
CA ILE A 140 9.81 -3.79 -1.16
C ILE A 140 10.67 -3.13 -2.23
N THR A 141 10.99 -1.85 -2.08
CA THR A 141 11.93 -1.17 -2.97
C THR A 141 13.23 -1.96 -3.16
N LYS A 142 13.90 -2.36 -2.07
CA LYS A 142 15.19 -3.07 -2.09
C LYS A 142 15.10 -4.44 -2.73
N ASN A 143 14.08 -5.21 -2.36
CA ASN A 143 13.99 -6.62 -2.71
C ASN A 143 13.13 -6.88 -3.96
N LEU A 144 12.54 -5.86 -4.58
CA LEU A 144 11.69 -6.00 -5.76
C LEU A 144 11.83 -4.81 -6.72
N LEU A 145 11.28 -3.65 -6.36
CA LEU A 145 10.97 -2.59 -7.33
C LEU A 145 12.22 -2.03 -8.03
N ILE A 146 13.32 -1.86 -7.31
CA ILE A 146 14.52 -1.21 -7.84
C ILE A 146 15.17 -1.98 -8.99
N ARG A 147 14.86 -3.27 -9.18
CA ARG A 147 15.33 -4.07 -10.33
C ARG A 147 14.57 -3.78 -11.63
N TYR A 148 13.36 -3.25 -11.53
CA TYR A 148 12.42 -3.12 -12.65
C TYR A 148 12.16 -1.66 -13.06
N PHE A 149 12.31 -0.73 -12.12
CA PHE A 149 12.06 0.70 -12.33
C PHE A 149 13.36 1.48 -12.22
N ASN A 150 13.54 2.47 -13.10
CA ASN A 150 14.70 3.36 -13.11
C ASN A 150 14.70 4.31 -11.90
N GLU A 151 13.51 4.76 -11.50
CA GLU A 151 13.34 5.57 -10.30
C GLU A 151 12.26 4.98 -9.41
N VAL A 152 12.59 4.83 -8.13
CA VAL A 152 11.63 4.46 -7.08
C VAL A 152 11.53 5.62 -6.10
N ASP A 153 10.33 6.19 -5.98
CA ASP A 153 10.01 7.13 -4.92
C ASP A 153 9.42 6.38 -3.73
N LEU A 154 9.75 6.83 -2.53
CA LEU A 154 9.29 6.24 -1.27
C LEU A 154 8.39 7.22 -0.54
N LEU A 155 7.26 6.73 -0.05
CA LEU A 155 6.30 7.49 0.75
C LEU A 155 6.09 6.79 2.09
N GLU A 156 6.53 7.41 3.17
CA GLU A 156 6.47 6.84 4.52
C GLU A 156 6.36 7.95 5.57
N PRO A 157 5.30 7.99 6.40
CA PRO A 157 5.16 9.02 7.44
C PRO A 157 6.08 8.84 8.66
N VAL A 158 6.67 7.66 8.89
CA VAL A 158 7.54 7.37 10.03
C VAL A 158 8.99 7.69 9.69
N SER A 159 9.49 8.81 10.21
CA SER A 159 10.81 9.36 9.84
C SER A 159 11.97 8.38 10.00
N HIS A 160 12.02 7.64 11.11
CA HIS A 160 13.14 6.73 11.39
C HIS A 160 13.14 5.49 10.46
N PHE A 161 11.97 5.09 9.93
CA PHE A 161 11.89 4.09 8.86
C PHE A 161 12.46 4.63 7.56
N LEU A 162 12.10 5.86 7.19
CA LEU A 162 12.59 6.49 5.97
C LEU A 162 14.09 6.80 6.02
N GLU A 163 14.63 7.09 7.22
CA GLU A 163 16.08 7.16 7.46
C GLU A 163 16.77 5.81 7.25
N SER A 164 16.22 4.73 7.82
CA SER A 164 16.70 3.37 7.56
C SER A 164 16.61 3.01 6.06
N ALA A 165 15.54 3.42 5.37
CA ALA A 165 15.40 3.23 3.93
C ALA A 165 16.52 3.92 3.13
N ARG A 166 16.89 5.16 3.48
CA ARG A 166 18.01 5.86 2.82
C ARG A 166 19.32 5.10 2.94
N VAL A 167 19.62 4.53 4.10
CA VAL A 167 20.80 3.69 4.30
C VAL A 167 20.68 2.39 3.50
N ASN A 168 19.55 1.70 3.60
CA ASN A 168 19.33 0.41 2.96
C ASN A 168 19.37 0.47 1.42
N LEU A 169 19.02 1.63 0.85
CA LEU A 169 18.89 1.88 -0.58
C LEU A 169 20.00 2.78 -1.13
N ALA A 170 21.03 3.07 -0.34
CA ALA A 170 22.22 3.76 -0.82
C ALA A 170 22.85 2.94 -1.98
N PRO A 171 23.37 3.58 -3.04
CA PRO A 171 23.90 2.88 -4.22
C PRO A 171 24.88 1.75 -3.89
N GLU A 172 25.75 1.95 -2.91
CA GLU A 172 26.73 0.97 -2.43
C GLU A 172 26.10 -0.29 -1.82
N ASN A 173 24.84 -0.21 -1.39
CA ASN A 173 24.07 -1.30 -0.77
C ASN A 173 23.12 -1.98 -1.75
N LEU A 174 23.12 -1.57 -3.02
CA LEU A 174 22.27 -2.12 -4.07
C LEU A 174 23.12 -2.84 -5.13
N MET A 175 22.65 -4.00 -5.57
CA MET A 175 23.26 -4.73 -6.69
C MET A 175 22.48 -4.46 -7.99
N VAL A 176 22.34 -3.19 -8.34
CA VAL A 176 21.67 -2.73 -9.58
C VAL A 176 22.58 -1.77 -10.35
N SER A 177 22.28 -1.54 -11.62
CA SER A 177 23.03 -0.54 -12.39
C SER A 177 22.70 0.89 -11.93
N GLU A 178 23.62 1.83 -12.19
CA GLU A 178 23.45 3.27 -11.89
C GLU A 178 22.21 3.92 -12.55
N LEU A 179 21.56 3.21 -13.49
CA LEU A 179 20.31 3.64 -14.11
C LEU A 179 19.09 3.44 -13.19
N HIS A 180 19.27 2.80 -12.04
CA HIS A 180 18.22 2.49 -11.07
C HIS A 180 18.55 3.11 -9.72
N LYS A 181 17.64 3.91 -9.16
CA LYS A 181 17.86 4.60 -7.89
C LYS A 181 16.57 4.78 -7.09
N ALA A 182 16.72 4.83 -5.77
CA ALA A 182 15.71 5.40 -4.89
C ALA A 182 15.81 6.93 -4.98
N ALA A 183 14.85 7.56 -5.66
CA ALA A 183 14.97 8.94 -6.14
C ALA A 183 14.50 9.97 -5.11
N ASN A 184 13.28 9.81 -4.59
CA ASN A 184 12.70 10.71 -3.60
C ASN A 184 12.21 9.96 -2.37
N PHE A 185 12.26 10.63 -1.21
CA PHE A 185 11.86 10.09 0.09
C PHE A 185 10.90 11.08 0.75
N TYR A 186 9.60 10.84 0.61
CA TYR A 186 8.52 11.68 1.11
C TYR A 186 8.10 11.26 2.51
N CYS A 187 8.38 12.12 3.50
CA CYS A 187 7.99 11.91 4.90
C CYS A 187 6.60 12.48 5.19
N VAL A 188 5.57 11.97 4.52
CA VAL A 188 4.18 12.42 4.68
C VAL A 188 3.23 11.21 4.65
N PRO A 189 2.05 11.29 5.27
CA PRO A 189 1.11 10.17 5.29
C PRO A 189 0.28 10.11 3.99
N LEU A 190 -0.24 8.93 3.67
CA LEU A 190 -0.98 8.66 2.42
C LEU A 190 -2.18 9.58 2.22
N GLN A 191 -2.94 9.88 3.28
CA GLN A 191 -4.13 10.74 3.20
C GLN A 191 -3.80 12.18 2.79
N GLU A 192 -2.57 12.64 3.03
CA GLU A 192 -2.09 13.99 2.68
C GLU A 192 -1.23 14.03 1.42
N PHE A 193 -0.82 12.88 0.89
CA PHE A 193 0.01 12.81 -0.31
C PHE A 193 -0.80 12.92 -1.60
N THR A 194 -0.32 13.72 -2.53
CA THR A 194 -0.83 13.79 -3.90
C THR A 194 0.29 13.41 -4.86
N PRO A 195 0.23 12.23 -5.50
CA PRO A 195 1.19 11.85 -6.53
C PRO A 195 1.22 12.88 -7.67
N ASP A 196 2.41 13.25 -8.13
CA ASP A 196 2.54 14.11 -9.30
C ASP A 196 1.85 13.47 -10.51
N ALA A 197 1.09 14.28 -11.25
CA ALA A 197 0.36 13.81 -12.41
C ALA A 197 1.34 13.23 -13.46
N GLU A 198 1.01 12.04 -13.99
CA GLU A 198 1.80 11.34 -15.02
C GLU A 198 3.22 10.92 -14.60
N ARG A 199 3.59 11.05 -13.32
CA ARG A 199 4.93 10.69 -12.86
C ARG A 199 5.17 9.18 -12.81
N TYR A 200 4.17 8.41 -12.39
CA TYR A 200 4.35 7.00 -12.03
C TYR A 200 3.74 6.07 -13.08
N ASP A 201 4.51 5.08 -13.54
CA ASP A 201 4.03 3.95 -14.34
C ASP A 201 3.33 2.92 -13.45
N VAL A 202 3.82 2.74 -12.22
CA VAL A 202 3.24 1.85 -11.21
C VAL A 202 3.20 2.57 -9.85
N ILE A 203 2.12 2.37 -9.11
CA ILE A 203 2.02 2.77 -7.70
C ILE A 203 1.82 1.50 -6.89
N TRP A 204 2.83 1.16 -6.09
CA TRP A 204 2.85 -0.03 -5.26
C TRP A 204 2.30 0.31 -3.87
N VAL A 205 1.27 -0.42 -3.43
CA VAL A 205 0.62 -0.17 -2.14
C VAL A 205 0.46 -1.50 -1.40
N GLN A 206 1.27 -1.73 -0.36
CA GLN A 206 1.32 -3.01 0.34
C GLN A 206 1.30 -2.81 1.85
N TRP A 207 0.37 -3.51 2.52
CA TRP A 207 0.21 -3.53 3.98
C TRP A 207 0.09 -2.15 4.67
N CYS A 208 -0.29 -1.10 3.94
CA CYS A 208 -0.49 0.24 4.51
C CYS A 208 -1.94 0.76 4.34
N ILE A 209 -2.71 0.24 3.38
CA ILE A 209 -4.07 0.75 3.09
C ILE A 209 -5.04 0.64 4.28
N GLY A 210 -4.83 -0.35 5.17
CA GLY A 210 -5.68 -0.55 6.35
C GLY A 210 -5.53 0.54 7.41
N HIS A 211 -4.58 1.46 7.25
CA HIS A 211 -4.44 2.63 8.11
C HIS A 211 -5.31 3.81 7.68
N LEU A 212 -5.81 3.81 6.44
CA LEU A 212 -6.68 4.86 5.92
C LEU A 212 -8.13 4.62 6.35
N ALA A 213 -8.81 5.69 6.73
CA ALA A 213 -10.27 5.70 6.75
C ALA A 213 -10.82 5.51 5.33
N ASP A 214 -12.01 4.94 5.18
CA ASP A 214 -12.57 4.61 3.85
C ASP A 214 -12.68 5.83 2.92
N ASP A 215 -12.99 7.01 3.46
CA ASP A 215 -13.08 8.25 2.70
C ASP A 215 -11.70 8.66 2.14
N ASP A 216 -10.65 8.57 2.95
CA ASP A 216 -9.27 8.86 2.56
C ASP A 216 -8.68 7.78 1.67
N PHE A 217 -9.07 6.51 1.84
CA PHE A 217 -8.75 5.42 0.91
C PHE A 217 -9.27 5.75 -0.48
N ILE A 218 -10.56 6.08 -0.60
CA ILE A 218 -11.17 6.47 -1.87
C ILE A 218 -10.51 7.73 -2.42
N ALA A 219 -10.26 8.74 -1.57
CA ALA A 219 -9.62 9.98 -1.99
C ALA A 219 -8.20 9.74 -2.51
N PHE A 220 -7.41 8.90 -1.84
CA PHE A 220 -6.06 8.53 -2.27
C PHE A 220 -6.08 7.88 -3.65
N PHE A 221 -6.91 6.85 -3.88
CA PHE A 221 -6.98 6.20 -5.20
C PHE A 221 -7.53 7.11 -6.31
N LYS A 222 -8.34 8.12 -5.99
CA LYS A 222 -8.72 9.17 -6.95
C LYS A 222 -7.54 10.07 -7.33
N ARG A 223 -6.68 10.43 -6.36
CA ARG A 223 -5.45 11.21 -6.60
C ARG A 223 -4.37 10.38 -7.31
N ALA A 224 -4.24 9.11 -6.95
CA ALA A 224 -3.27 8.15 -7.47
C ALA A 224 -3.68 7.53 -8.82
N LYS A 225 -4.59 8.17 -9.56
CA LYS A 225 -5.00 7.67 -10.87
C LYS A 225 -3.86 7.85 -11.87
N VAL A 226 -3.13 6.76 -12.10
CA VAL A 226 -2.21 6.61 -13.23
C VAL A 226 -2.99 6.66 -14.55
N LYS A 227 -2.41 7.30 -15.57
CA LYS A 227 -3.06 7.47 -16.88
C LYS A 227 -2.94 6.23 -17.76
#